data_AF-A0A8B3LAR0-F1
#
_entry.id   AF-A0A8B3LAR0-F1
#
_cell.length_a   1.000
_cell.length_b   1.000
_cell.length_c   1.000
_cell.angle_alpha   90.00
_cell.angle_beta   90.00
_cell.angle_gamma   90.00
#
_symmetry.space_group_name_H-M   'P 1'
#
loop_
_entity.id
_entity.type
_entity.pdbx_description
1 polymer ?
#
loop_
_entity_poly.entity_id
_entity_poly.type
_entity_poly.pdbx_seq_one_letter_code
_entity_poly.pdbx_strand_id
1 'polypeptide(L)'
;MNGTLAIWYEPEENVHSSPPIDAEPLHPSLEIHFNLWRDNPSRTNFLDIGLRLSNIELVKRIYLYFPVALQLDQFQDLSDVMAYGQTLDAVFNMVVEIGRKTDLGYETTANGESFVTVHKVKVGEDLVLEPVEDGLKGPGSTITFTETICKRLRAAGSGPQYVRLRLHLTGKSKSLFTQEIIGQEKVFVSSSQRLELTELRLNEQRSFPHSIAKRASANAFTIVRVHYFLIRELGHALVTQHAPLRKVRRLEAKLWSSYLRGREIAARDAAEEERLLSRLMIYHWREGSEGEPIQDFTAFASFQANTPGLLFYMIGVILLGAIGSALNDWGKAYWGVSMTSLPYWCGGLALLWVVARSGVWGWLESLASWLWRICTRLVKRLTS
;
A
#
# COMPACT_ATOMS: atom_id res chain seq x y z
N MET A 1 -11.00 -6.31 -4.50
CA MET A 1 -10.00 -6.57 -3.44
C MET A 1 -10.49 -7.79 -2.70
N ASN A 2 -9.70 -8.85 -2.62
CA ASN A 2 -10.27 -10.18 -2.41
C ASN A 2 -9.41 -11.02 -1.45
N GLY A 3 -9.67 -10.88 -0.15
CA GLY A 3 -9.14 -11.74 0.91
C GLY A 3 -8.73 -10.95 2.14
N THR A 4 -8.47 -11.68 3.22
CA THR A 4 -8.04 -11.14 4.51
C THR A 4 -6.70 -11.75 4.89
N LEU A 5 -5.85 -10.99 5.56
CA LEU A 5 -4.67 -11.54 6.23
C LEU A 5 -5.12 -12.34 7.45
N ALA A 6 -4.40 -13.40 7.80
CA ALA A 6 -4.64 -14.11 9.05
C ALA A 6 -3.35 -14.34 9.81
N ILE A 7 -3.35 -14.15 11.13
CA ILE A 7 -2.21 -14.42 11.99
C ILE A 7 -2.62 -15.26 13.19
N TRP A 8 -1.85 -16.31 13.47
CA TRP A 8 -2.06 -17.23 14.58
C TRP A 8 -0.74 -17.88 14.98
N TYR A 9 -0.73 -18.64 16.07
CA TYR A 9 0.46 -19.33 16.55
C TYR A 9 0.25 -20.83 16.73
N GLU A 10 1.34 -21.55 16.95
CA GLU A 10 1.31 -22.89 17.54
C GLU A 10 1.85 -22.81 18.96
N PRO A 11 1.15 -23.36 19.95
CA PRO A 11 1.58 -23.31 21.34
C PRO A 11 2.81 -24.17 21.59
N GLU A 12 3.64 -23.74 22.54
CA GLU A 12 4.75 -24.52 23.06
C GLU A 12 4.23 -25.57 24.06
N GLU A 13 4.41 -26.85 23.75
CA GLU A 13 3.84 -28.00 24.48
C GLU A 13 4.35 -28.11 25.93
N ASN A 14 5.49 -27.50 26.24
CA ASN A 14 6.18 -27.63 27.52
C ASN A 14 5.76 -26.59 28.59
N VAL A 15 4.82 -25.68 28.30
CA VAL A 15 4.40 -24.61 29.23
C VAL A 15 3.14 -24.98 30.03
N HIS A 16 2.88 -26.27 30.23
CA HIS A 16 1.83 -26.75 31.14
C HIS A 16 2.25 -26.63 32.60
N SER A 17 2.39 -25.40 33.09
CA SER A 17 2.04 -25.11 34.48
C SER A 17 0.54 -24.90 34.49
N SER A 18 -0.22 -25.86 35.03
CA SER A 18 -1.66 -25.71 35.26
C SER A 18 -1.89 -24.35 35.92
N PRO A 19 -2.65 -23.43 35.32
CA PRO A 19 -2.98 -22.19 35.98
C PRO A 19 -3.68 -22.53 37.30
N PRO A 20 -3.44 -21.78 38.39
CA PRO A 20 -4.26 -21.89 39.59
C PRO A 20 -5.73 -21.76 39.17
N ILE A 21 -6.62 -22.45 39.88
CA ILE A 21 -8.03 -22.73 39.52
C ILE A 21 -8.86 -21.47 39.18
N ASP A 22 -8.36 -20.28 39.49
CA ASP A 22 -9.01 -18.97 39.29
C ASP A 22 -8.24 -18.00 38.36
N ALA A 23 -7.17 -18.42 37.66
CA ALA A 23 -6.41 -17.56 36.75
C ALA A 23 -6.83 -17.79 35.28
N GLU A 24 -7.11 -16.71 34.54
CA GLU A 24 -7.35 -16.80 33.11
C GLU A 24 -6.15 -17.42 32.38
N PRO A 25 -6.39 -18.26 31.35
CA PRO A 25 -5.32 -18.85 30.57
C PRO A 25 -4.45 -17.74 29.96
N LEU A 26 -3.14 -17.82 30.20
CA LEU A 26 -2.19 -16.87 29.65
C LEU A 26 -2.10 -17.08 28.13
N HIS A 27 -2.35 -16.01 27.37
CA HIS A 27 -2.25 -16.01 25.91
C HIS A 27 -1.12 -15.08 25.44
N PRO A 28 -0.40 -15.43 24.36
CA PRO A 28 0.58 -14.53 23.79
C PRO A 28 -0.13 -13.29 23.23
N SER A 29 0.39 -12.12 23.58
CA SER A 29 -0.12 -10.85 23.09
C SER A 29 0.71 -10.30 21.95
N LEU A 30 0.03 -9.61 21.04
CA LEU A 30 0.62 -9.16 19.79
C LEU A 30 0.20 -7.71 19.49
N GLU A 31 1.20 -6.85 19.29
CA GLU A 31 1.02 -5.55 18.64
C GLU A 31 1.56 -5.63 17.21
N ILE A 32 0.72 -5.29 16.23
CA ILE A 32 1.04 -5.43 14.79
C ILE A 32 1.19 -4.06 14.15
N HIS A 33 2.25 -3.91 13.37
CA HIS A 33 2.52 -2.71 12.59
C HIS A 33 2.48 -3.04 11.10
N PHE A 34 1.57 -2.43 10.36
CA PHE A 34 1.51 -2.48 8.90
C PHE A 34 1.89 -1.13 8.31
N ASN A 35 2.91 -1.09 7.45
CA ASN A 35 3.19 0.09 6.62
C ASN A 35 3.04 -0.30 5.15
N LEU A 36 1.93 0.12 4.53
CA LEU A 36 1.69 -0.08 3.11
C LEU A 36 2.23 1.13 2.34
N TRP A 37 3.29 0.92 1.58
CA TRP A 37 3.90 1.95 0.74
C TRP A 37 3.39 1.81 -0.69
N ARG A 38 2.76 2.87 -1.19
CA ARG A 38 2.09 2.89 -2.49
C ARG A 38 2.39 4.20 -3.19
N ASP A 39 3.43 4.20 -4.02
CA ASP A 39 3.75 5.36 -4.81
C ASP A 39 4.46 5.04 -6.13
N ASN A 40 4.09 5.81 -7.17
CA ASN A 40 4.64 5.72 -8.52
C ASN A 40 5.04 7.14 -8.99
N PRO A 41 6.06 7.73 -8.35
CA PRO A 41 7.37 7.90 -8.99
C PRO A 41 8.54 7.22 -8.25
N SER A 42 8.37 6.85 -6.98
CA SER A 42 9.44 6.30 -6.13
C SER A 42 9.70 4.79 -6.29
N ARG A 43 8.93 4.10 -7.16
CA ARG A 43 8.92 2.63 -7.32
C ARG A 43 8.64 1.86 -6.02
N THR A 44 8.06 2.51 -5.01
CA THR A 44 7.80 1.90 -3.71
C THR A 44 6.43 1.22 -3.74
N ASN A 45 6.45 -0.11 -3.79
CA ASN A 45 5.27 -0.93 -3.69
C ASN A 45 5.56 -2.17 -2.84
N PHE A 46 5.41 -2.01 -1.53
CA PHE A 46 5.68 -3.06 -0.56
C PHE A 46 4.84 -2.86 0.70
N LEU A 47 4.67 -3.95 1.45
CA LEU A 47 4.06 -3.95 2.77
C LEU A 47 5.13 -4.29 3.80
N ASP A 48 5.36 -3.42 4.77
CA ASP A 48 6.15 -3.77 5.95
C ASP A 48 5.23 -4.31 7.03
N ILE A 49 5.67 -5.36 7.72
CA ILE A 49 4.93 -6.07 8.76
C ILE A 49 5.86 -6.20 9.97
N GLY A 50 5.54 -5.46 11.03
CA GLY A 50 6.19 -5.55 12.33
C GLY A 50 5.33 -6.32 13.31
N LEU A 51 5.93 -7.27 14.03
CA LEU A 51 5.29 -8.05 15.08
C LEU A 51 6.02 -7.77 16.40
N ARG A 52 5.35 -7.09 17.33
CA ARG A 52 5.81 -6.94 18.71
C ARG A 52 5.08 -7.96 19.57
N LEU A 53 5.82 -8.96 20.02
CA LEU A 53 5.33 -10.14 20.72
C LEU A 53 5.65 -10.02 22.21
N SER A 54 4.67 -10.30 23.05
CA SER A 54 4.87 -10.54 24.47
C SER A 54 4.40 -11.94 24.82
N ASN A 55 4.92 -12.50 25.92
CA ASN A 55 4.68 -13.89 26.32
C ASN A 55 5.11 -14.91 25.26
N ILE A 56 6.28 -14.66 24.66
CA ILE A 56 6.84 -15.49 23.58
C ILE A 56 7.17 -16.92 24.04
N GLU A 57 7.32 -17.13 25.36
CA GLU A 57 7.50 -18.45 25.97
C GLU A 57 6.40 -19.45 25.57
N LEU A 58 5.19 -18.95 25.29
CA LEU A 58 4.03 -19.75 24.90
C LEU A 58 4.01 -20.16 23.43
N VAL A 59 4.92 -19.62 22.61
CA VAL A 59 4.83 -19.68 21.15
C VAL A 59 5.93 -20.56 20.57
N LYS A 60 5.53 -21.68 19.95
CA LYS A 60 6.42 -22.59 19.22
C LYS A 60 6.68 -22.13 17.79
N ARG A 61 5.64 -21.70 17.07
CA ARG A 61 5.70 -21.17 15.69
C ARG A 61 4.67 -20.06 15.49
N ILE A 62 4.93 -19.16 14.54
CA ILE A 62 4.02 -18.08 14.14
C ILE A 62 3.65 -18.27 12.68
N TYR A 63 2.37 -18.09 12.35
CA TYR A 63 1.86 -18.25 11.00
C TYR A 63 1.19 -16.96 10.55
N LEU A 64 1.49 -16.54 9.32
CA LEU A 64 0.85 -15.41 8.67
C LEU A 64 0.38 -15.82 7.27
N TYR A 65 -0.92 -15.74 7.04
CA TYR A 65 -1.57 -16.07 5.77
C TYR A 65 -1.78 -14.81 4.93
N PHE A 66 -1.53 -14.97 3.63
CA PHE A 66 -1.81 -14.00 2.59
C PHE A 66 -2.75 -14.61 1.55
N PRO A 67 -3.81 -13.89 1.11
CA PRO A 67 -4.75 -14.34 0.10
C PRO A 67 -4.21 -14.15 -1.33
N VAL A 68 -2.93 -14.44 -1.54
CA VAL A 68 -2.27 -14.45 -2.83
C VAL A 68 -1.08 -15.38 -2.77
N ALA A 69 -0.76 -16.04 -3.89
CA ALA A 69 0.48 -16.78 -4.04
C ALA A 69 1.70 -15.84 -3.92
N LEU A 70 2.62 -16.20 -3.04
CA LEU A 70 3.87 -15.47 -2.80
C LEU A 70 5.09 -16.33 -3.13
N GLN A 71 6.26 -15.69 -3.14
CA GLN A 71 7.56 -16.33 -3.23
C GLN A 71 8.45 -15.82 -2.08
N LEU A 72 9.36 -16.68 -1.62
CA LEU A 72 10.18 -16.36 -0.44
C LEU A 72 11.15 -15.19 -0.69
N ASP A 73 11.59 -15.01 -1.93
CA ASP A 73 12.45 -13.90 -2.38
C ASP A 73 11.74 -12.52 -2.37
N GLN A 74 10.41 -12.50 -2.22
CA GLN A 74 9.65 -11.26 -2.00
C GLN A 74 9.81 -10.72 -0.58
N PHE A 75 10.32 -11.53 0.36
CA PHE A 75 10.51 -11.15 1.75
C PHE A 75 11.93 -10.64 2.00
N GLN A 76 12.02 -9.57 2.78
CA GLN A 76 13.27 -8.97 3.20
C GLN A 76 13.21 -8.65 4.70
N ASP A 77 14.28 -8.95 5.42
CA ASP A 77 14.46 -8.52 6.80
C ASP A 77 14.77 -7.01 6.88
N LEU A 78 14.19 -6.34 7.88
CA LEU A 78 14.40 -4.91 8.11
C LEU A 78 15.17 -4.60 9.40
N SER A 79 15.70 -5.60 10.13
CA SER A 79 16.37 -5.33 11.42
C SER A 79 17.57 -4.41 11.26
N ASP A 80 18.42 -4.68 10.27
CA ASP A 80 19.60 -3.85 10.00
C ASP A 80 19.21 -2.46 9.47
N VAL A 81 18.13 -2.39 8.68
CA VAL A 81 17.61 -1.14 8.12
C VAL A 81 17.10 -0.21 9.22
N MET A 82 16.44 -0.77 10.23
CA MET A 82 15.94 -0.01 11.38
C MET A 82 17.07 0.59 12.22
N ALA A 83 18.25 -0.04 12.23
CA ALA A 83 19.39 0.45 12.97
C ALA A 83 20.06 1.71 12.37
N TYR A 84 19.63 2.18 11.19
CA TYR A 84 20.19 3.38 10.56
C TYR A 84 19.54 4.67 11.05
N GLY A 85 20.36 5.61 11.52
CA GLY A 85 19.94 6.97 11.85
C GLY A 85 18.79 6.99 12.87
N GLN A 86 17.75 7.78 12.59
CA GLN A 86 16.56 7.94 13.44
C GLN A 86 15.38 7.05 12.99
N THR A 87 15.67 5.95 12.29
CA THR A 87 14.63 5.09 11.72
C THR A 87 13.80 4.39 12.79
N LEU A 88 14.44 3.90 13.86
CA LEU A 88 13.74 3.31 15.01
C LEU A 88 12.74 4.28 15.64
N ASP A 89 13.12 5.55 15.75
CA ASP A 89 12.23 6.58 16.31
C ASP A 89 10.95 6.72 15.49
N ALA A 90 11.09 6.60 14.17
CA ALA A 90 9.97 6.67 13.24
C ALA A 90 9.08 5.41 13.28
N VAL A 91 9.69 4.23 13.44
CA VAL A 91 8.99 2.94 13.52
C VAL A 91 8.16 2.84 14.80
N PHE A 92 8.73 3.20 15.95
CA PHE A 92 8.04 3.13 17.24
C PHE A 92 7.33 4.43 17.62
N ASN A 93 7.51 5.51 16.85
CA ASN A 93 6.95 6.83 17.11
C ASN A 93 7.27 7.36 18.52
N MET A 94 8.50 7.10 18.98
CA MET A 94 9.07 7.54 20.25
C MET A 94 10.60 7.49 20.14
N VAL A 95 11.34 8.19 20.99
CA VAL A 95 12.81 8.13 20.98
C VAL A 95 13.25 6.78 21.51
N VAL A 96 14.01 6.04 20.70
CA VAL A 96 14.51 4.70 21.04
C VAL A 96 16.01 4.64 20.78
N GLU A 97 16.76 4.22 21.79
CA GLU A 97 18.20 4.06 21.69
C GLU A 97 18.57 2.59 21.44
N ILE A 98 19.61 2.35 20.65
CA ILE A 98 20.15 1.01 20.43
C ILE A 98 21.15 0.72 21.55
N GLY A 99 20.86 -0.33 22.32
CA GLY A 99 21.74 -0.84 23.35
C GLY A 99 22.70 -1.89 22.80
N ARG A 100 22.80 -3.02 23.49
CA ARG A 100 23.69 -4.12 23.11
C ARG A 100 23.29 -4.69 21.75
N LYS A 101 24.24 -4.75 20.82
CA LYS A 101 24.10 -5.36 19.49
C LYS A 101 24.79 -6.71 19.42
N THR A 102 24.16 -7.66 18.73
CA THR A 102 24.68 -8.99 18.42
C THR A 102 24.44 -9.30 16.95
N ASP A 103 24.98 -10.42 16.45
CA ASP A 103 24.71 -10.87 15.07
C ASP A 103 23.25 -11.28 14.83
N LEU A 104 22.51 -11.52 15.91
CA LEU A 104 21.13 -12.01 15.88
C LEU A 104 20.08 -10.91 16.07
N GLY A 105 20.50 -9.71 16.45
CA GLY A 105 19.59 -8.64 16.84
C GLY A 105 20.23 -7.65 17.81
N TYR A 106 19.42 -6.77 18.36
CA TYR A 106 19.86 -5.75 19.31
C TYR A 106 18.77 -5.39 20.31
N GLU A 107 19.21 -5.06 21.52
CA GLU A 107 18.35 -4.53 22.57
C GLU A 107 18.09 -3.05 22.33
N THR A 108 16.94 -2.56 22.79
CA THR A 108 16.61 -1.14 22.74
C THR A 108 16.15 -0.62 24.10
N THR A 109 16.41 0.67 24.32
CA THR A 109 15.99 1.39 25.51
C THR A 109 15.13 2.60 25.14
N ALA A 110 14.19 2.93 26.02
CA ALA A 110 13.39 4.15 25.94
C ALA A 110 13.38 4.81 27.31
N ASN A 111 13.74 6.09 27.39
CA ASN A 111 13.86 6.85 28.64
C ASN A 111 14.74 6.17 29.71
N GLY A 112 15.81 5.47 29.28
CA GLY A 112 16.73 4.75 30.18
C GLY A 112 16.27 3.35 30.62
N GLU A 113 15.07 2.91 30.23
CA GLU A 113 14.54 1.59 30.56
C GLU A 113 14.54 0.65 29.34
N SER A 114 14.62 -0.67 29.57
CA SER A 114 14.52 -1.67 28.50
C SER A 114 13.15 -1.61 27.82
N PHE A 115 13.12 -1.55 26.49
CA PHE A 115 11.90 -1.33 25.73
C PHE A 115 11.46 -2.55 24.92
N VAL A 116 12.31 -2.99 23.98
CA VAL A 116 12.05 -4.16 23.13
C VAL A 116 13.37 -4.71 22.57
N THR A 117 13.45 -6.02 22.38
CA THR A 117 14.58 -6.63 21.67
C THR A 117 14.20 -6.85 20.21
N VAL A 118 14.96 -6.26 19.29
CA VAL A 118 14.76 -6.40 17.84
C VAL A 118 15.59 -7.57 17.33
N HIS A 119 14.96 -8.47 16.59
CA HIS A 119 15.60 -9.67 16.05
C HIS A 119 15.77 -9.60 14.55
N LYS A 120 16.94 -10.02 14.10
CA LYS A 120 17.23 -10.25 12.69
C LYS A 120 16.54 -11.53 12.23
N VAL A 121 15.90 -11.48 11.07
CA VAL A 121 15.28 -12.65 10.43
C VAL A 121 16.12 -13.10 9.24
N LYS A 122 16.54 -14.36 9.23
CA LYS A 122 17.23 -14.97 8.09
C LYS A 122 16.22 -15.61 7.16
N VAL A 123 15.85 -14.90 6.10
CA VAL A 123 14.96 -15.40 5.05
C VAL A 123 15.56 -16.69 4.45
N GLY A 124 14.81 -17.80 4.49
CA GLY A 124 15.27 -19.13 4.06
C GLY A 124 15.61 -20.11 5.20
N GLU A 125 16.01 -19.61 6.38
CA GLU A 125 16.25 -20.43 7.58
C GLU A 125 15.12 -20.26 8.61
N ASP A 126 14.79 -19.00 8.89
CA ASP A 126 13.80 -18.63 9.90
C ASP A 126 12.37 -18.60 9.35
N LEU A 127 12.22 -18.63 8.02
CA LEU A 127 10.94 -18.50 7.32
C LEU A 127 10.74 -19.63 6.32
N VAL A 128 9.57 -20.27 6.38
CA VAL A 128 9.10 -21.28 5.42
C VAL A 128 7.80 -20.81 4.80
N LEU A 129 7.69 -20.92 3.47
CA LEU A 129 6.49 -20.52 2.74
C LEU A 129 5.77 -21.77 2.21
N GLU A 130 4.48 -21.88 2.52
CA GLU A 130 3.62 -22.97 2.07
C GLU A 130 2.45 -22.43 1.24
N PRO A 131 2.12 -23.05 0.10
CA PRO A 131 0.96 -22.66 -0.68
C PRO A 131 -0.35 -23.09 -0.01
N VAL A 132 -1.42 -22.32 -0.24
CA VAL A 132 -2.77 -22.61 0.24
C VAL A 132 -3.71 -22.66 -0.95
N GLU A 133 -4.06 -23.87 -1.41
CA GLU A 133 -4.81 -24.06 -2.66
C GLU A 133 -6.33 -23.84 -2.50
N ASP A 134 -6.88 -24.01 -1.30
CA ASP A 134 -8.32 -23.96 -1.02
C ASP A 134 -8.85 -22.54 -0.77
N GLY A 135 -8.10 -21.52 -1.19
CA GLY A 135 -8.54 -20.14 -1.06
C GLY A 135 -9.79 -19.86 -1.90
N LEU A 136 -10.82 -19.27 -1.28
CA LEU A 136 -12.13 -18.97 -1.88
C LEU A 136 -12.06 -18.24 -3.23
N LYS A 137 -10.97 -17.51 -3.50
CA LYS A 137 -10.79 -16.65 -4.68
C LYS A 137 -9.46 -16.88 -5.40
N GLY A 138 -8.81 -18.02 -5.15
CA GLY A 138 -7.52 -18.41 -5.73
C GLY A 138 -6.50 -18.83 -4.68
N PRO A 139 -5.32 -19.31 -5.12
CA PRO A 139 -4.28 -19.80 -4.21
C PRO A 139 -3.73 -18.66 -3.34
N GLY A 140 -3.59 -18.94 -2.05
CA GLY A 140 -2.91 -18.11 -1.07
C GLY A 140 -1.54 -18.64 -0.68
N SER A 141 -0.94 -18.06 0.34
CA SER A 141 0.31 -18.55 0.91
C SER A 141 0.37 -18.28 2.40
N THR A 142 0.95 -19.22 3.15
CA THR A 142 1.24 -19.06 4.57
C THR A 142 2.75 -18.98 4.76
N ILE A 143 3.22 -17.88 5.35
CA ILE A 143 4.58 -17.76 5.85
C ILE A 143 4.61 -18.24 7.31
N THR A 144 5.52 -19.15 7.59
CA THR A 144 5.74 -19.72 8.91
C THR A 144 7.08 -19.23 9.45
N PHE A 145 7.04 -18.54 10.58
CA PHE A 145 8.22 -18.33 11.41
C PHE A 145 8.54 -19.66 12.09
N THR A 146 9.70 -20.21 11.77
CA THR A 146 10.08 -21.56 12.20
C THR A 146 10.33 -21.62 13.71
N GLU A 147 10.36 -22.85 14.23
CA GLU A 147 10.67 -23.06 15.64
C GLU A 147 12.07 -22.54 16.00
N THR A 148 13.00 -22.50 15.04
CA THR A 148 14.35 -21.95 15.21
C THR A 148 14.33 -20.49 15.63
N ILE A 149 13.57 -19.64 14.92
CA ILE A 149 13.45 -18.23 15.29
C ILE A 149 12.66 -18.07 16.59
N CYS A 150 11.55 -18.80 16.78
CA CYS A 150 10.78 -18.70 18.02
C CYS A 150 11.61 -19.11 19.26
N LYS A 151 12.44 -20.16 19.17
CA LYS A 151 13.42 -20.52 20.21
C LYS A 151 14.40 -19.39 20.50
N ARG A 152 14.90 -18.72 19.47
CA ARG A 152 15.79 -17.57 19.60
C ARG A 152 15.11 -16.38 20.29
N LEU A 153 13.86 -16.09 19.93
CA LEU A 153 13.07 -15.05 20.58
C LEU A 153 12.87 -15.34 22.08
N ARG A 154 12.56 -16.60 22.45
CA ARG A 154 12.43 -17.03 23.85
C ARG A 154 13.74 -16.94 24.62
N ALA A 155 14.86 -17.34 24.01
CA ALA A 155 16.17 -17.32 24.65
C ALA A 155 16.68 -15.90 24.94
N ALA A 156 16.16 -14.88 24.25
CA ALA A 156 16.50 -13.48 24.50
C ALA A 156 15.85 -12.89 25.78
N GLY A 157 14.93 -13.62 26.41
CA GLY A 157 14.31 -13.25 27.69
C GLY A 157 12.80 -13.02 27.60
N SER A 158 12.19 -12.72 28.75
CA SER A 158 10.74 -12.54 28.90
C SER A 158 10.21 -11.17 28.46
N GLY A 159 11.10 -10.24 28.11
CA GLY A 159 10.72 -8.92 27.62
C GLY A 159 10.03 -8.97 26.25
N PRO A 160 9.44 -7.86 25.78
CA PRO A 160 8.86 -7.77 24.46
C PRO A 160 9.91 -8.06 23.36
N GLN A 161 9.52 -8.86 22.38
CA GLN A 161 10.34 -9.25 21.24
C GLN A 161 9.78 -8.65 19.96
N TYR A 162 10.65 -8.18 19.05
CA TYR A 162 10.23 -7.54 17.81
C TYR A 162 10.90 -8.13 16.58
N VAL A 163 10.11 -8.42 15.56
CA VAL A 163 10.58 -8.76 14.20
C VAL A 163 9.88 -7.85 13.20
N ARG A 164 10.58 -7.48 12.14
CA ARG A 164 9.99 -6.66 11.06
C ARG A 164 10.45 -7.15 9.70
N LEU A 165 9.48 -7.47 8.84
CA LEU A 165 9.69 -7.94 7.49
C LEU A 165 9.11 -6.96 6.48
N ARG A 166 9.73 -6.88 5.30
CA ARG A 166 9.19 -6.23 4.11
C ARG A 166 8.75 -7.29 3.11
N LEU A 167 7.50 -7.20 2.66
CA LEU A 167 6.97 -7.95 1.54
C LEU A 167 6.92 -7.05 0.30
N HIS A 168 7.77 -7.32 -0.68
CA HIS A 168 7.75 -6.64 -1.97
C HIS A 168 6.53 -7.07 -2.78
N LEU A 169 5.66 -6.12 -3.12
CA LEU A 169 4.43 -6.39 -3.84
C LEU A 169 4.71 -6.36 -5.35
N THR A 170 5.01 -7.53 -5.92
CA THR A 170 5.36 -7.72 -7.34
C THR A 170 4.41 -8.71 -8.02
N GLY A 171 4.37 -8.71 -9.36
CA GLY A 171 3.48 -9.59 -10.12
C GLY A 171 2.03 -9.52 -9.65
N LYS A 172 1.47 -10.67 -9.24
CA LYS A 172 0.08 -10.81 -8.76
C LYS A 172 -0.18 -10.15 -7.39
N SER A 173 0.83 -10.01 -6.53
CA SER A 173 0.64 -9.39 -5.20
C SER A 173 0.53 -7.85 -5.25
N LYS A 174 0.81 -7.23 -6.40
CA LYS A 174 0.63 -5.77 -6.61
C LYS A 174 -0.78 -5.26 -6.31
N SER A 175 -1.80 -6.09 -6.55
CA SER A 175 -3.22 -5.75 -6.34
C SER A 175 -3.79 -6.33 -5.04
N LEU A 176 -2.95 -6.85 -4.15
CA LEU A 176 -3.39 -7.50 -2.91
C LEU A 176 -4.26 -6.57 -2.06
N PHE A 177 -3.76 -5.34 -1.83
CA PHE A 177 -4.43 -4.30 -1.04
C PHE A 177 -4.91 -3.14 -1.91
N THR A 178 -5.10 -3.34 -3.22
CA THR A 178 -5.64 -2.26 -4.05
C THR A 178 -6.48 -2.75 -5.22
N GLN A 179 -7.54 -2.01 -5.48
CA GLN A 179 -8.30 -2.10 -6.71
C GLN A 179 -8.46 -0.73 -7.35
N GLU A 180 -8.21 -0.67 -8.65
CA GLU A 180 -8.39 0.56 -9.42
C GLU A 180 -9.69 0.48 -10.21
N ILE A 181 -10.46 1.56 -10.13
CA ILE A 181 -11.68 1.76 -10.88
C ILE A 181 -11.43 2.97 -11.78
N ILE A 182 -11.30 2.69 -13.07
CA ILE A 182 -11.20 3.73 -14.10
C ILE A 182 -12.63 4.02 -14.54
N GLY A 183 -13.07 5.27 -14.39
CA GLY A 183 -14.38 5.70 -14.87
C GLY A 183 -14.52 5.46 -16.38
N GLN A 184 -15.74 5.20 -16.86
CA GLN A 184 -15.99 5.16 -18.30
C GLN A 184 -15.79 6.56 -18.87
N GLU A 185 -14.67 6.77 -19.56
CA GLU A 185 -14.30 8.08 -20.11
C GLU A 185 -15.24 8.50 -21.25
N LYS A 186 -15.65 9.76 -21.24
CA LYS A 186 -16.05 10.49 -22.46
C LYS A 186 -14.76 11.01 -23.11
N VAL A 187 -14.66 10.92 -24.44
CA VAL A 187 -13.41 11.11 -25.20
C VAL A 187 -12.84 12.54 -25.13
N PHE A 188 -13.66 13.55 -24.79
CA PHE A 188 -13.23 14.96 -24.72
C PHE A 188 -13.22 15.55 -23.30
N VAL A 189 -13.10 14.73 -22.26
CA VAL A 189 -12.89 15.28 -20.91
C VAL A 189 -11.41 15.55 -20.68
N SER A 190 -11.11 16.74 -20.16
CA SER A 190 -9.76 17.26 -19.91
C SER A 190 -8.97 16.50 -18.84
N SER A 191 -9.67 15.81 -17.95
CA SER A 191 -9.11 15.05 -16.84
C SER A 191 -9.83 13.71 -16.71
N SER A 192 -9.04 12.64 -16.64
CA SER A 192 -9.56 11.34 -16.24
C SER A 192 -9.50 11.22 -14.72
N GLN A 193 -10.64 10.87 -14.13
CA GLN A 193 -10.73 10.55 -12.70
C GLN A 193 -10.45 9.06 -12.52
N ARG A 194 -9.32 8.76 -11.88
CA ARG A 194 -8.99 7.40 -11.44
C ARG A 194 -9.31 7.27 -9.98
N LEU A 195 -10.24 6.36 -9.65
CA LEU A 195 -10.54 6.01 -8.27
C LEU A 195 -9.71 4.78 -7.91
N GLU A 196 -8.97 4.87 -6.81
CA GLU A 196 -8.24 3.76 -6.24
C GLU A 196 -8.81 3.42 -4.87
N LEU A 197 -9.21 2.16 -4.71
CA LEU A 197 -9.66 1.61 -3.45
C LEU A 197 -8.50 0.90 -2.79
N THR A 198 -8.20 1.25 -1.55
CA THR A 198 -7.19 0.60 -0.71
C THR A 198 -7.88 0.04 0.53
N GLU A 199 -7.63 -1.22 0.82
CA GLU A 199 -8.27 -1.96 1.89
C GLU A 199 -7.29 -2.98 2.46
N LEU A 200 -7.11 -2.95 3.77
CA LEU A 200 -6.39 -3.96 4.54
C LEU A 200 -7.36 -4.59 5.53
N ARG A 201 -7.42 -5.93 5.50
CA ARG A 201 -8.21 -6.72 6.44
C ARG A 201 -7.30 -7.72 7.14
N LEU A 202 -7.48 -7.86 8.44
CA LEU A 202 -6.78 -8.80 9.29
C LEU A 202 -7.80 -9.57 10.12
N ASN A 203 -7.64 -10.89 10.18
CA ASN A 203 -8.40 -11.82 11.00
C ASN A 203 -9.92 -11.83 10.80
N GLU A 204 -10.42 -11.30 9.67
CA GLU A 204 -11.84 -11.38 9.28
C GLU A 204 -12.25 -12.84 8.99
N GLN A 205 -12.71 -13.57 10.03
CA GLN A 205 -12.88 -15.03 9.99
C GLN A 205 -13.79 -15.54 8.86
N ARG A 206 -14.85 -14.79 8.52
CA ARG A 206 -15.79 -15.13 7.42
C ARG A 206 -15.13 -15.20 6.04
N SER A 207 -13.93 -14.63 5.90
CA SER A 207 -13.19 -14.54 4.65
C SER A 207 -12.03 -15.54 4.56
N PHE A 208 -11.83 -16.40 5.56
CA PHE A 208 -10.74 -17.39 5.58
C PHE A 208 -11.00 -18.58 4.64
N PRO A 209 -9.94 -19.15 4.04
CA PRO A 209 -9.99 -20.52 3.52
C PRO A 209 -10.30 -21.53 4.62
N HIS A 210 -10.92 -22.65 4.26
CA HIS A 210 -11.32 -23.67 5.24
C HIS A 210 -10.10 -24.26 5.99
N SER A 211 -9.00 -24.48 5.28
CA SER A 211 -7.72 -24.96 5.84
C SER A 211 -7.14 -24.04 6.92
N ILE A 212 -7.36 -22.73 6.79
CA ILE A 212 -6.85 -21.70 7.70
C ILE A 212 -7.81 -21.49 8.87
N ALA A 213 -9.13 -21.49 8.62
CA ALA A 213 -10.13 -21.14 9.62
C ALA A 213 -9.99 -21.93 10.93
N LYS A 214 -9.87 -23.26 10.85
CA LYS A 214 -9.73 -24.11 12.03
C LYS A 214 -8.44 -23.80 12.82
N ARG A 215 -7.32 -23.56 12.13
CA ARG A 215 -6.01 -23.32 12.77
C ARG A 215 -5.96 -21.93 13.41
N ALA A 216 -6.44 -20.92 12.69
CA ALA A 216 -6.45 -19.54 13.14
C ALA A 216 -7.38 -19.32 14.33
N SER A 217 -8.56 -19.96 14.33
CA SER A 217 -9.50 -19.86 15.46
C SER A 217 -9.06 -20.63 16.71
N ALA A 218 -8.29 -21.72 16.55
CA ALA A 218 -7.83 -22.52 17.69
C ALA A 218 -6.74 -21.82 18.51
N ASN A 219 -5.83 -21.10 17.84
CA ASN A 219 -4.64 -20.50 18.46
C ASN A 219 -4.43 -19.05 18.01
N ALA A 220 -5.46 -18.21 18.16
CA ALA A 220 -5.37 -16.80 17.85
C ALA A 220 -4.51 -16.06 18.88
N PHE A 221 -3.71 -15.10 18.43
CA PHE A 221 -3.06 -14.16 19.35
C PHE A 221 -4.08 -13.23 20.00
N THR A 222 -3.80 -12.80 21.23
CA THR A 222 -4.45 -11.64 21.83
C THR A 222 -3.88 -10.38 21.16
N ILE A 223 -4.53 -9.90 20.10
CA ILE A 223 -4.07 -8.68 19.41
C ILE A 223 -4.46 -7.47 20.26
N VAL A 224 -3.47 -6.85 20.90
CA VAL A 224 -3.68 -5.70 21.81
C VAL A 224 -3.71 -4.38 21.06
N ARG A 225 -3.07 -4.32 19.88
CA ARG A 225 -2.96 -3.09 19.11
C ARG A 225 -2.62 -3.35 17.65
N VAL A 226 -3.25 -2.59 16.76
CA VAL A 226 -2.90 -2.53 15.34
C VAL A 226 -2.54 -1.10 14.95
N HIS A 227 -1.36 -0.92 14.39
CA HIS A 227 -0.92 0.30 13.73
C HIS A 227 -0.90 0.08 12.24
N TYR A 228 -1.70 0.83 11.49
CA TYR A 228 -1.69 0.78 10.04
C TYR A 228 -1.37 2.16 9.46
N PHE A 229 -0.23 2.25 8.77
CA PHE A 229 0.15 3.38 7.95
C PHE A 229 -0.05 3.06 6.48
N LEU A 230 -0.82 3.89 5.79
CA LEU A 230 -0.81 3.96 4.33
C LEU A 230 0.01 5.17 3.92
N ILE A 231 1.09 4.94 3.18
CA ILE A 231 1.97 5.99 2.67
C ILE A 231 1.71 6.18 1.19
N ARG A 232 1.36 7.42 0.81
CA ARG A 232 0.91 7.75 -0.54
C ARG A 232 1.30 9.16 -0.96
N GLU A 233 1.44 9.40 -2.26
CA GLU A 233 1.72 10.74 -2.80
C GLU A 233 0.52 11.70 -2.63
N LEU A 234 0.83 12.96 -2.32
CA LEU A 234 -0.09 14.10 -2.21
C LEU A 234 -1.03 14.28 -3.41
N GLY A 235 -0.64 13.83 -4.61
CA GLY A 235 -1.46 13.92 -5.81
C GLY A 235 -2.74 13.06 -5.76
N HIS A 236 -2.85 12.17 -4.78
CA HIS A 236 -4.02 11.34 -4.54
C HIS A 236 -4.86 11.92 -3.40
N ALA A 237 -6.01 12.50 -3.73
CA ALA A 237 -6.92 13.04 -2.73
C ALA A 237 -7.71 11.91 -2.06
N LEU A 238 -7.75 11.91 -0.72
CA LEU A 238 -8.63 11.01 0.04
C LEU A 238 -10.10 11.46 -0.16
N VAL A 239 -10.95 10.56 -0.64
CA VAL A 239 -12.36 10.82 -0.91
C VAL A 239 -13.26 10.29 0.20
N THR A 240 -13.07 9.02 0.58
CA THR A 240 -13.86 8.36 1.64
C THR A 240 -12.99 7.42 2.45
N GLN A 241 -13.46 7.13 3.67
CA GLN A 241 -12.86 6.17 4.59
C GLN A 241 -13.94 5.51 5.43
N HIS A 242 -13.72 4.25 5.85
CA HIS A 242 -14.62 3.56 6.77
C HIS A 242 -14.19 3.75 8.22
N ALA A 243 -12.98 3.30 8.57
CA ALA A 243 -12.45 3.42 9.92
C ALA A 243 -11.96 4.86 10.20
N PRO A 244 -12.21 5.42 11.39
CA PRO A 244 -11.78 6.76 11.73
C PRO A 244 -10.24 6.84 11.69
N LEU A 245 -9.71 7.79 10.93
CA LEU A 245 -8.28 8.08 10.94
C LEU A 245 -7.88 8.66 12.29
N ARG A 246 -6.82 8.13 12.87
CA ARG A 246 -6.20 8.71 14.07
C ARG A 246 -5.43 9.98 13.72
N LYS A 247 -4.67 9.96 12.62
CA LYS A 247 -3.80 11.07 12.23
C LYS A 247 -3.53 11.05 10.73
N VAL A 248 -3.43 12.23 10.13
CA VAL A 248 -2.88 12.44 8.79
C VAL A 248 -1.73 13.41 8.90
N ARG A 249 -0.58 13.07 8.30
CA ARG A 249 0.61 13.94 8.33
C ARG A 249 1.43 13.81 7.06
N ARG A 250 2.29 14.80 6.79
CA ARG A 250 3.34 14.68 5.77
C ARG A 250 4.42 13.74 6.26
N LEU A 251 5.04 13.00 5.34
CA LEU A 251 6.16 12.13 5.66
C LEU A 251 7.40 12.96 6.02
N GLU A 252 8.03 12.66 7.15
CA GLU A 252 9.29 13.29 7.55
C GLU A 252 10.47 12.68 6.77
N ALA A 253 10.85 13.28 5.64
CA ALA A 253 11.85 12.72 4.73
C ALA A 253 13.16 12.31 5.42
N LYS A 254 13.66 13.12 6.36
CA LYS A 254 14.91 12.84 7.10
C LYS A 254 14.84 11.58 7.96
N LEU A 255 13.67 11.26 8.52
CA LEU A 255 13.47 10.06 9.35
C LEU A 255 13.35 8.79 8.49
N TRP A 256 12.79 8.90 7.29
CA TRP A 256 12.40 7.75 6.47
C TRP A 256 13.35 7.46 5.30
N SER A 257 14.28 8.36 4.98
CA SER A 257 15.15 8.22 3.80
C SER A 257 16.02 6.97 3.86
N SER A 258 16.73 6.76 4.97
CA SER A 258 17.54 5.55 5.19
C SER A 258 16.69 4.27 5.20
N TYR A 259 15.48 4.34 5.79
CA TYR A 259 14.55 3.22 5.86
C TYR A 259 14.06 2.75 4.48
N LEU A 260 13.78 3.69 3.58
CA LEU A 260 13.29 3.38 2.24
C LEU A 260 14.39 2.80 1.36
N ARG A 261 15.61 3.33 1.47
CA ARG A 261 16.75 2.87 0.67
C ARG A 261 17.42 1.63 1.23
N GLY A 262 17.17 1.29 2.50
CA GLY A 262 17.82 0.17 3.18
C GLY A 262 19.31 0.39 3.43
N ARG A 263 19.76 1.65 3.39
CA ARG A 263 21.15 2.06 3.58
C ARG A 263 21.18 3.49 4.10
N GLU A 264 22.29 3.87 4.72
CA GLU A 264 22.54 5.26 5.06
C GLU A 264 22.62 6.14 3.81
N ILE A 265 22.04 7.34 3.89
CA ILE A 265 21.98 8.29 2.78
C ILE A 265 23.24 9.15 2.76
N ALA A 266 23.96 9.12 1.64
CA ALA A 266 25.09 10.01 1.44
C ALA A 266 24.62 11.48 1.34
N ALA A 267 25.42 12.41 1.85
CA ALA A 267 25.08 13.84 1.87
C ALA A 267 24.70 14.41 0.49
N ARG A 268 25.30 13.89 -0.59
CA ARG A 268 25.00 14.29 -1.98
C ARG A 268 23.60 13.91 -2.45
N ASP A 269 23.03 12.82 -1.93
CA ASP A 269 21.73 12.29 -2.35
C ASP A 269 20.59 12.87 -1.49
N ALA A 270 20.92 13.45 -0.33
CA ALA A 270 19.95 13.88 0.68
C ALA A 270 18.91 14.91 0.17
N ALA A 271 19.32 15.87 -0.65
CA ALA A 271 18.41 16.90 -1.16
C ALA A 271 17.37 16.35 -2.14
N GLU A 272 17.77 15.39 -2.98
CA GLU A 272 16.86 14.72 -3.91
C GLU A 272 15.85 13.85 -3.15
N GLU A 273 16.33 13.07 -2.17
CA GLU A 273 15.48 12.25 -1.32
C GLU A 273 14.47 13.10 -0.55
N GLU A 274 14.91 14.22 0.04
CA GLU A 274 14.02 15.14 0.74
C GLU A 274 12.92 15.69 -0.17
N ARG A 275 13.27 16.04 -1.42
CA ARG A 275 12.31 16.47 -2.43
C ARG A 275 11.31 15.37 -2.80
N LEU A 276 11.74 14.13 -2.97
CA LEU A 276 10.86 13.02 -3.33
C LEU A 276 9.92 12.65 -2.18
N LEU A 277 10.47 12.48 -0.97
CA LEU A 277 9.73 12.00 0.20
C LEU A 277 8.80 13.06 0.80
N SER A 278 9.13 14.35 0.67
CA SER A 278 8.24 15.44 1.13
C SER A 278 6.91 15.52 0.36
N ARG A 279 6.79 14.79 -0.77
CA ARG A 279 5.55 14.66 -1.54
C ARG A 279 4.65 13.54 -1.03
N LEU A 280 5.07 12.79 -0.02
CA LEU A 280 4.33 11.68 0.56
C LEU A 280 3.56 12.11 1.81
N MET A 281 2.42 11.47 2.01
CA MET A 281 1.55 11.58 3.17
C MET A 281 1.42 10.22 3.87
N ILE A 282 1.30 10.26 5.19
CA ILE A 282 0.94 9.11 6.02
C ILE A 282 -0.51 9.27 6.47
N TYR A 283 -1.32 8.26 6.17
CA TYR A 283 -2.64 8.06 6.75
C TYR A 283 -2.54 6.97 7.82
N HIS A 284 -2.88 7.32 9.06
CA HIS A 284 -2.73 6.44 10.22
C HIS A 284 -4.06 5.98 10.78
N TRP A 285 -4.27 4.67 10.76
CA TRP A 285 -5.28 3.98 11.57
C TRP A 285 -4.61 3.33 12.77
N ARG A 286 -5.21 3.50 13.95
CA ARG A 286 -4.80 2.82 15.17
C ARG A 286 -6.03 2.27 15.86
N GLU A 287 -5.99 1.00 16.17
CA GLU A 287 -7.03 0.30 16.91
C GLU A 287 -6.40 -0.45 18.10
N GLY A 288 -7.19 -0.65 19.15
CA GLY A 288 -6.78 -1.34 20.38
C GLY A 288 -6.41 -0.42 21.54
N SER A 289 -6.84 -0.85 22.72
CA SER A 289 -6.58 -0.28 24.04
C SER A 289 -6.14 -1.42 24.99
N GLU A 290 -5.54 -1.07 26.12
CA GLU A 290 -5.24 -2.08 27.14
C GLU A 290 -6.55 -2.64 27.71
N GLY A 291 -6.74 -3.96 27.61
CA GLY A 291 -7.91 -4.66 28.16
C GLY A 291 -8.99 -5.07 27.13
N GLU A 292 -8.94 -4.57 25.90
CA GLU A 292 -9.88 -4.94 24.83
C GLU A 292 -9.15 -5.57 23.63
N PRO A 293 -9.06 -6.90 23.56
CA PRO A 293 -8.45 -7.60 22.44
C PRO A 293 -9.19 -7.35 21.13
N ILE A 294 -8.43 -7.10 20.06
CA ILE A 294 -8.94 -6.93 18.70
C ILE A 294 -9.17 -8.31 18.09
N GLN A 295 -10.41 -8.60 17.69
CA GLN A 295 -10.74 -9.85 17.02
C GLN A 295 -10.41 -9.80 15.52
N ASP A 296 -10.81 -8.72 14.86
CA ASP A 296 -10.55 -8.43 13.46
C ASP A 296 -10.25 -6.93 13.26
N PHE A 297 -9.55 -6.60 12.18
CA PHE A 297 -9.22 -5.21 11.84
C PHE A 297 -9.50 -4.96 10.36
N THR A 298 -10.19 -3.86 10.06
CA THR A 298 -10.46 -3.44 8.68
C THR A 298 -10.21 -1.94 8.51
N ALA A 299 -9.31 -1.60 7.60
CA ALA A 299 -9.08 -0.23 7.18
C ALA A 299 -9.32 -0.09 5.68
N PHE A 300 -10.36 0.69 5.34
CA PHE A 300 -10.74 1.01 3.96
C PHE A 300 -10.59 2.52 3.71
N ALA A 301 -10.00 2.86 2.57
CA ALA A 301 -9.89 4.21 2.06
C ALA A 301 -10.01 4.24 0.54
N SER A 302 -10.64 5.29 0.01
CA SER A 302 -10.74 5.54 -1.43
C SER A 302 -10.00 6.82 -1.80
N PHE A 303 -9.16 6.76 -2.82
CA PHE A 303 -8.35 7.86 -3.31
C PHE A 303 -8.73 8.22 -4.73
N GLN A 304 -8.70 9.50 -5.06
CA GLN A 304 -8.90 10.01 -6.41
C GLN A 304 -7.62 10.66 -6.91
N ALA A 305 -7.19 10.27 -8.10
CA ALA A 305 -6.12 10.93 -8.84
C ALA A 305 -6.66 11.53 -10.14
N ASN A 306 -6.16 12.71 -10.46
CA ASN A 306 -6.40 13.37 -11.74
C ASN A 306 -5.17 13.19 -12.61
N THR A 307 -5.33 12.54 -13.76
CA THR A 307 -4.27 12.50 -14.77
C THR A 307 -4.56 13.54 -15.86
N PRO A 308 -3.66 14.51 -16.09
CA PRO A 308 -3.88 15.52 -17.11
C PRO A 308 -3.71 14.91 -18.51
N GLY A 309 -4.70 15.11 -19.39
CA GLY A 309 -4.65 14.66 -20.78
C GLY A 309 -3.78 15.55 -21.68
N LEU A 310 -2.54 15.88 -21.28
CA LEU A 310 -1.70 16.87 -21.98
C LEU A 310 -1.51 16.55 -23.48
N LEU A 311 -1.37 15.27 -23.82
CA LEU A 311 -1.26 14.82 -25.21
C LEU A 311 -2.52 15.15 -26.02
N PHE A 312 -3.71 14.94 -25.45
CA PHE A 312 -4.98 15.29 -26.10
C PHE A 312 -5.12 16.80 -26.30
N TYR A 313 -4.70 17.60 -25.31
CA TYR A 313 -4.66 19.05 -25.45
C TYR A 313 -3.76 19.50 -26.59
N MET A 314 -2.55 18.94 -26.68
CA MET A 314 -1.61 19.25 -27.74
C MET A 314 -2.16 18.90 -29.13
N ILE A 315 -2.76 17.71 -29.27
CA ILE A 315 -3.43 17.29 -30.51
C ILE A 315 -4.60 18.23 -30.83
N GLY A 316 -5.41 18.58 -29.83
CA GLY A 316 -6.54 19.50 -29.98
C GLY A 316 -6.12 20.88 -30.48
N VAL A 317 -5.04 21.45 -29.92
CA VAL A 317 -4.49 22.75 -30.35
C VAL A 317 -4.01 22.68 -31.80
N ILE A 318 -3.31 21.60 -32.18
CA ILE A 318 -2.83 21.41 -33.56
C ILE A 318 -4.01 21.33 -34.53
N LEU A 319 -5.04 20.53 -34.21
CA LEU A 319 -6.23 20.40 -35.05
C LEU A 319 -7.00 21.72 -35.17
N LEU A 320 -7.15 22.46 -34.06
CA LEU A 320 -7.82 23.75 -34.06
C LEU A 320 -7.07 24.78 -34.92
N GLY A 321 -5.73 24.77 -34.85
CA GLY A 321 -4.86 25.58 -35.72
C GLY A 321 -5.02 25.21 -37.20
N ALA A 322 -5.04 23.91 -37.53
CA ALA A 322 -5.23 23.44 -38.90
C ALA A 322 -6.61 23.82 -39.46
N ILE A 323 -7.68 23.65 -38.66
CA ILE A 323 -9.05 24.06 -39.03
C ILE A 323 -9.11 25.58 -39.24
N GLY A 324 -8.51 26.36 -38.35
CA GLY A 324 -8.45 27.82 -38.47
C GLY A 324 -7.75 28.27 -39.77
N SER A 325 -6.64 27.63 -40.13
CA SER A 325 -5.93 27.90 -41.38
C SER A 325 -6.79 27.55 -42.59
N ALA A 326 -7.41 26.36 -42.62
CA ALA A 326 -8.24 25.93 -43.73
C ALA A 326 -9.48 26.83 -43.93
N LEU A 327 -10.13 27.24 -42.84
CA LEU A 327 -11.26 28.17 -42.90
C LEU A 327 -10.84 29.55 -43.42
N ASN A 328 -9.67 30.05 -43.01
CA ASN A 328 -9.11 31.31 -43.51
C ASN A 328 -8.81 31.26 -45.01
N ASP A 329 -8.20 30.18 -45.49
CA ASP A 329 -7.90 30.01 -46.91
C ASP A 329 -9.19 29.89 -47.74
N TRP A 330 -10.20 29.17 -47.23
CA TRP A 330 -11.52 29.08 -47.84
C TRP A 330 -12.24 30.44 -47.89
N GLY A 331 -12.23 31.20 -46.78
CA GLY A 331 -12.83 32.52 -46.69
C GLY A 331 -12.18 33.54 -47.64
N LYS A 332 -10.86 33.49 -47.78
CA LYS A 332 -10.12 34.30 -48.78
C LYS A 332 -10.51 33.92 -50.21
N ALA A 333 -10.56 32.62 -50.52
CA ALA A 333 -10.81 32.12 -51.86
C ALA A 333 -12.24 32.42 -52.37
N TYR A 334 -13.24 32.29 -51.50
CA TYR A 334 -14.63 32.42 -51.93
C TYR A 334 -15.23 33.80 -51.67
N TRP A 335 -14.86 34.46 -50.57
CA TRP A 335 -15.54 35.68 -50.12
C TRP A 335 -14.65 36.93 -50.19
N GLY A 336 -13.38 36.80 -50.61
CA GLY A 336 -12.47 37.93 -50.79
C GLY A 336 -12.20 38.73 -49.52
N VAL A 337 -12.47 38.15 -48.34
CA VAL A 337 -12.43 38.85 -47.06
C VAL A 337 -10.99 39.00 -46.58
N SER A 338 -10.52 40.24 -46.44
CA SER A 338 -9.26 40.56 -45.75
C SER A 338 -9.49 40.64 -44.23
N MET A 339 -8.46 40.29 -43.47
CA MET A 339 -8.44 39.77 -42.08
C MET A 339 -9.16 40.54 -40.94
N THR A 340 -9.92 41.61 -41.17
CA THR A 340 -10.30 42.55 -40.09
C THR A 340 -11.80 42.77 -39.85
N SER A 341 -12.71 42.10 -40.58
CA SER A 341 -14.14 42.34 -40.35
C SER A 341 -14.67 41.50 -39.17
N LEU A 342 -15.11 42.19 -38.11
CA LEU A 342 -15.84 41.62 -36.96
C LEU A 342 -16.92 40.58 -37.34
N PRO A 343 -17.68 40.75 -38.45
CA PRO A 343 -18.69 39.78 -38.89
C PRO A 343 -18.12 38.40 -39.26
N TYR A 344 -16.88 38.32 -39.75
CA TYR A 344 -16.23 37.06 -40.09
C TYR A 344 -15.97 36.21 -38.85
N TRP A 345 -15.44 36.83 -37.80
CA TRP A 345 -15.23 36.17 -36.50
C TRP A 345 -16.55 35.80 -35.82
N CYS A 346 -17.55 36.66 -35.88
CA CYS A 346 -18.89 36.36 -35.38
C CYS A 346 -19.54 35.19 -36.13
N GLY A 347 -19.38 35.12 -37.46
CA GLY A 347 -19.90 34.02 -38.29
C GLY A 347 -19.21 32.68 -37.98
N GLY A 348 -17.88 32.68 -37.84
CA GLY A 348 -17.12 31.49 -37.44
C GLY A 348 -17.50 31.00 -36.04
N LEU A 349 -17.66 31.91 -35.07
CA LEU A 349 -18.10 31.57 -33.71
C LEU A 349 -19.55 31.06 -33.69
N ALA A 350 -20.44 31.64 -34.49
CA ALA A 350 -21.83 31.17 -34.60
C ALA A 350 -21.89 29.76 -35.21
N LEU A 351 -21.07 29.47 -36.24
CA LEU A 351 -20.98 28.13 -36.83
C LEU A 351 -20.46 27.11 -35.81
N LEU A 352 -19.38 27.44 -35.09
CA LEU A 352 -18.85 26.59 -34.02
C LEU A 352 -19.88 26.36 -32.91
N TRP A 353 -20.66 27.37 -32.56
CA TRP A 353 -21.74 27.27 -31.57
C TRP A 353 -22.88 26.37 -32.04
N VAL A 354 -23.28 26.46 -33.32
CA VAL A 354 -24.28 25.56 -33.92
C VAL A 354 -23.76 24.13 -33.96
N VAL A 355 -22.51 23.90 -34.38
CA VAL A 355 -21.90 22.56 -34.36
C VAL A 355 -21.85 21.99 -32.94
N ALA A 356 -21.44 22.79 -31.96
CA ALA A 356 -21.42 22.39 -30.55
C ALA A 356 -22.82 22.02 -30.02
N ARG A 357 -23.88 22.70 -30.49
CA ARG A 357 -25.25 22.50 -30.02
C ARG A 357 -26.05 21.45 -30.81
N SER A 358 -25.60 21.10 -32.01
CA SER A 358 -26.28 20.18 -32.95
C SER A 358 -26.21 18.69 -32.59
N GLY A 359 -25.51 18.31 -31.51
CA GLY A 359 -25.29 16.91 -31.15
C GLY A 359 -24.26 16.18 -32.03
N VAL A 360 -23.77 16.82 -33.10
CA VAL A 360 -22.64 16.35 -33.92
C VAL A 360 -21.41 16.07 -33.06
N TRP A 361 -21.22 16.85 -31.99
CA TRP A 361 -20.15 16.60 -31.01
C TRP A 361 -20.31 15.25 -30.29
N GLY A 362 -21.53 14.91 -29.85
CA GLY A 362 -21.83 13.61 -29.23
C GLY A 362 -21.68 12.44 -30.21
N TRP A 363 -21.98 12.66 -31.49
CA TRP A 363 -21.76 11.67 -32.55
C TRP A 363 -20.27 11.46 -32.81
N LEU A 364 -19.47 12.52 -32.94
CA LEU A 364 -18.00 12.45 -33.06
C LEU A 364 -17.36 11.79 -31.84
N GLU A 365 -17.86 12.08 -30.64
CA GLU A 365 -17.49 11.40 -29.38
C GLU A 365 -17.69 9.89 -29.47
N SER A 366 -18.87 9.46 -29.92
CA SER A 366 -19.20 8.05 -30.04
C SER A 366 -18.28 7.35 -31.04
N LEU A 367 -17.99 8.00 -32.18
CA LEU A 367 -17.19 7.46 -33.26
C LEU A 367 -15.70 7.36 -32.88
N ALA A 368 -15.16 8.39 -32.23
CA ALA A 368 -13.81 8.38 -31.69
C ALA A 368 -13.65 7.34 -30.56
N SER A 369 -14.66 7.21 -29.69
CA SER A 369 -14.64 6.20 -28.61
C SER A 369 -14.65 4.77 -29.16
N TRP A 370 -15.37 4.56 -30.26
CA TRP A 370 -15.45 3.27 -30.95
C TRP A 370 -14.12 2.91 -31.62
N LEU A 371 -13.50 3.85 -32.33
CA LEU A 371 -12.17 3.68 -32.93
C LEU A 371 -11.09 3.42 -31.86
N TRP A 372 -11.11 4.15 -30.74
CA TRP A 372 -10.18 3.94 -29.64
C TRP A 372 -10.31 2.55 -29.01
N ARG A 373 -11.54 2.04 -28.83
CA ARG A 373 -11.79 0.67 -28.35
C ARG A 373 -11.25 -0.39 -29.32
N ILE A 374 -11.28 -0.13 -30.62
CA ILE A 374 -10.72 -1.05 -31.63
C ILE A 374 -9.19 -1.04 -31.58
N CYS A 375 -8.57 0.14 -31.56
CA CYS A 375 -7.11 0.27 -31.45
C CYS A 375 -6.56 -0.34 -30.17
N THR A 376 -7.18 -0.07 -29.01
CA THR A 376 -6.74 -0.63 -27.73
C THR A 376 -6.90 -2.16 -27.66
N ARG A 377 -7.92 -2.73 -28.32
CA ARG A 377 -8.07 -4.20 -28.46
C ARG A 377 -7.01 -4.81 -29.39
N LEU A 378 -6.64 -4.13 -30.47
CA LEU A 378 -5.58 -4.56 -31.38
C LEU A 378 -4.20 -4.52 -30.71
N VAL A 379 -3.90 -3.44 -29.97
CA VAL A 379 -2.63 -3.29 -29.22
C VAL A 379 -2.51 -4.33 -28.12
N LYS A 380 -3.61 -4.65 -27.41
CA LYS A 380 -3.63 -5.74 -26.41
C LYS A 380 -3.42 -7.13 -27.01
N ARG A 381 -3.81 -7.37 -28.27
CA ARG A 381 -3.56 -8.64 -28.98
C ARG A 381 -2.13 -8.78 -29.53
N LEU A 382 -1.41 -7.67 -29.68
CA LEU A 382 -0.02 -7.65 -30.13
C LEU A 382 0.98 -7.70 -28.96
N THR A 383 0.52 -7.43 -27.73
CA THR A 383 1.35 -7.40 -26.51
C THR A 383 1.03 -8.51 -25.52
N SER A 384 0.08 -9.41 -25.84
CA SER A 384 -0.12 -10.73 -25.22
C SER A 384 0.55 -11.80 -26.05
#